data_AF-A0A383BIC4-F1
#
_entry.id   AF-A0A383BIC4-F1
#
_cell.length_a   1.000
_cell.length_b   1.000
_cell.length_c   1.000
_cell.angle_alpha   90.00
_cell.angle_beta   90.00
_cell.angle_gamma   90.00
#
_symmetry.space_group_name_H-M   'P 1'
#
loop_
_entity.id
_entity.type
_entity.pdbx_description
1 polymer ?
#
loop_
_entity_poly.entity_id
_entity_poly.type
_entity_poly.pdbx_seq_one_letter_code
_entity_poly.pdbx_strand_id
1 'polypeptide(L)' 'MTTKNGFEIRADILKLSQDHLQQEFAYAHSQYVDSITHPEWKGGLIDKPTYPCTNDVIECAKTMYTFVNTQS' A
#
# COMPACT_ATOMS: atom_id res chain seq x y z
N MET A 1 11.20 4.49 -28.60
CA MET A 1 10.48 4.24 -27.33
C MET A 1 10.74 2.79 -26.99
N THR A 2 11.53 2.51 -25.94
CA THR A 2 11.94 1.14 -25.61
C THR A 2 10.76 0.44 -24.93
N THR A 3 10.28 -0.65 -25.53
CA THR A 3 9.25 -1.51 -24.92
C THR A 3 9.85 -2.16 -23.68
N LYS A 4 9.29 -1.91 -22.50
CA LYS A 4 9.72 -2.56 -21.25
C LYS A 4 9.53 -4.07 -21.38
N ASN A 5 10.52 -4.84 -20.96
CA ASN A 5 10.43 -6.29 -20.93
C ASN A 5 9.59 -6.78 -19.73
N GLY A 6 9.17 -8.03 -19.75
CA GLY A 6 8.30 -8.59 -18.71
C GLY A 6 8.91 -8.60 -17.29
N PHE A 7 10.24 -8.59 -17.14
CA PHE A 7 10.88 -8.46 -15.83
C PHE A 7 10.80 -7.02 -15.32
N GLU A 8 11.01 -6.03 -16.18
CA GLU A 8 10.89 -4.61 -15.83
C GLU A 8 9.45 -4.29 -15.38
N ILE A 9 8.44 -4.81 -16.08
CA ILE A 9 7.03 -4.64 -15.69
C ILE A 9 6.75 -5.26 -14.31
N ARG A 10 7.26 -6.47 -14.04
CA ARG A 10 7.09 -7.11 -12.73
C ARG A 10 7.78 -6.36 -11.60
N ALA A 11 8.98 -5.82 -11.86
CA ALA A 11 9.71 -5.00 -10.90
C ALA A 11 8.97 -3.68 -10.60
N ASP A 12 8.43 -3.02 -11.63
CA ASP A 12 7.62 -1.81 -11.47
C ASP A 12 6.36 -2.08 -10.65
N ILE A 13 5.66 -3.19 -10.91
CA ILE A 13 4.47 -3.57 -10.14
C ILE A 13 4.83 -3.81 -8.67
N LEU A 14 5.92 -4.54 -8.39
CA LEU A 14 6.39 -4.75 -7.01
C LEU A 14 6.69 -3.42 -6.30
N LYS A 15 7.32 -2.47 -7.02
CA LYS A 15 7.61 -1.14 -6.48
C LYS A 15 6.34 -0.35 -6.19
N LEU A 16 5.39 -0.33 -7.13
CA LEU A 16 4.10 0.34 -6.95
C LEU A 16 3.31 -0.26 -5.78
N SER A 17 3.33 -1.58 -5.60
CA SER A 17 2.67 -2.25 -4.47
C SER A 17 3.30 -1.86 -3.13
N GLN A 18 4.64 -1.83 -3.06
CA GLN A 18 5.34 -1.37 -1.86
C GLN A 18 4.99 0.09 -1.53
N ASP A 19 5.02 0.97 -2.53
CA ASP A 19 4.77 2.39 -2.35
C ASP A 19 3.32 2.66 -1.92
N HIS A 20 2.36 1.93 -2.50
CA HIS A 20 0.95 2.02 -2.12
C HIS A 20 0.73 1.60 -0.65
N LEU A 21 1.22 0.44 -0.24
CA LEU A 21 1.08 -0.04 1.13
C LEU A 21 1.78 0.89 2.14
N GLN A 22 2.91 1.48 1.76
CA GLN A 22 3.60 2.45 2.59
C GLN A 22 2.80 3.74 2.77
N GLN A 23 2.08 4.20 1.73
CA GLN A 23 1.19 5.35 1.79
C GLN A 23 -0.03 5.06 2.69
N GLU A 24 -0.66 3.89 2.54
CA GLU A 24 -1.78 3.49 3.40
C GLU A 24 -1.37 3.40 4.87
N PHE A 25 -0.21 2.78 5.15
CA PHE A 25 0.34 2.72 6.49
C PHE A 25 0.63 4.13 7.04
N ALA A 26 1.29 5.00 6.26
CA ALA A 26 1.61 6.35 6.71
C ALA A 26 0.35 7.16 7.04
N TYR A 27 -0.69 7.05 6.21
CA TYR A 27 -1.98 7.66 6.47
C TYR A 27 -2.62 7.12 7.75
N ALA A 28 -2.78 5.79 7.87
CA ALA A 28 -3.36 5.17 9.05
C ALA A 28 -2.57 5.51 10.34
N HIS A 29 -1.25 5.56 10.25
CA HIS A 29 -0.37 5.90 11.36
C HIS A 29 -0.54 7.36 11.78
N SER A 30 -0.63 8.29 10.82
CA SER A 30 -0.96 9.69 11.13
C SER A 30 -2.30 9.79 11.86
N GLN A 31 -3.32 9.08 11.38
CA GLN A 31 -4.64 9.09 11.99
C GLN A 31 -4.64 8.51 13.41
N TYR A 32 -3.81 7.47 13.66
CA TYR A 32 -3.58 6.90 14.97
C TYR A 32 -2.88 7.89 15.92
N VAL A 33 -1.77 8.49 15.47
CA VAL A 33 -1.01 9.49 16.25
C VAL A 33 -1.91 10.68 16.61
N ASP A 34 -2.71 11.16 15.68
CA ASP A 34 -3.65 12.26 15.94
C ASP A 34 -4.71 11.86 16.97
N SER A 35 -5.20 10.61 16.92
CA SER A 35 -6.22 10.13 17.88
C SER A 35 -5.72 10.01 19.32
N ILE A 36 -4.43 9.73 19.52
CA ILE A 36 -3.83 9.64 20.87
C ILE A 36 -3.35 11.00 21.39
N THR A 37 -3.11 11.96 20.49
CA THR A 37 -2.64 13.32 20.85
C THR A 37 -3.78 14.31 21.04
N HIS A 38 -4.88 14.15 20.30
CA HIS A 38 -6.07 15.00 20.35
C HIS A 38 -7.36 14.16 20.52
N PRO A 39 -7.49 13.40 21.62
CA PRO A 39 -8.61 12.47 21.84
C PRO A 39 -9.98 13.15 21.82
N GLU A 40 -10.05 14.44 22.14
CA GLU A 40 -11.28 15.23 22.21
C GLU A 40 -11.88 15.58 20.83
N TRP A 41 -11.11 15.51 19.74
CA TRP A 41 -11.57 15.90 18.40
C TRP A 41 -12.07 14.73 17.54
N LYS A 42 -11.63 13.50 17.84
CA LYS A 42 -11.93 12.34 16.98
C LYS A 42 -13.03 11.43 17.46
N GLY A 43 -13.56 11.63 18.67
CA GLY A 43 -14.69 10.87 19.18
C GLY A 43 -14.45 9.36 19.30
N GLY A 44 -13.21 8.89 19.17
CA GLY A 44 -12.86 7.47 19.20
C GLY A 44 -11.35 7.22 19.12
N LEU A 45 -10.91 6.12 19.73
CA LEU A 45 -9.55 5.62 19.63
C LEU A 45 -9.42 4.87 18.29
N ILE A 46 -8.50 5.32 17.43
CA ILE A 46 -8.12 4.59 16.21
C ILE A 46 -7.20 3.44 16.63
N ASP A 47 -7.32 2.28 16.01
CA ASP A 47 -6.39 1.18 16.26
C ASP A 47 -5.00 1.47 15.67
N LYS A 48 -3.95 1.04 16.36
CA LYS A 48 -2.58 1.15 15.86
C LYS A 48 -2.43 0.31 14.59
N PRO A 49 -2.01 0.88 13.45
CA PRO A 49 -1.85 0.10 12.23
C PRO A 49 -0.67 -0.87 12.35
N THR A 50 -0.83 -2.04 11.72
CA THR A 50 0.26 -3.00 11.57
C THR A 50 1.09 -2.64 10.34
N TYR A 51 2.41 -2.66 10.47
CA TYR A 51 3.31 -2.38 9.36
C TYR A 51 3.24 -3.52 8.33
N PRO A 52 3.15 -3.21 7.01
CA PRO A 52 3.03 -4.24 5.98
C PRO A 52 4.25 -5.17 5.96
N CYS A 53 4.00 -6.45 5.78
CA CYS A 53 5.03 -7.48 5.60
C CYS A 53 5.19 -7.86 4.13
N THR A 54 6.17 -8.73 3.84
CA THR A 54 6.45 -9.18 2.48
C THR A 54 5.24 -9.86 1.82
N ASN A 55 4.42 -10.60 2.58
CA ASN A 55 3.24 -11.25 2.02
C ASN A 55 2.20 -10.22 1.54
N ASP A 56 2.03 -9.13 2.27
CA ASP A 56 1.10 -8.05 1.90
C ASP A 56 1.53 -7.42 0.56
N VAL A 57 2.84 -7.19 0.38
CA VAL A 57 3.40 -6.67 -0.88
C VAL A 57 3.14 -7.64 -2.04
N ILE A 58 3.32 -8.95 -1.81
CA ILE A 58 3.11 -9.98 -2.85
C ILE A 58 1.65 -10.06 -3.25
N GLU A 59 0.71 -10.04 -2.31
CA GLU A 59 -0.73 -10.07 -2.62
C GLU A 59 -1.22 -8.79 -3.30
N CYS A 60 -0.71 -7.64 -2.87
CA CYS A 60 -0.96 -6.37 -3.53
C CYS A 60 -0.44 -6.38 -4.98
N ALA A 61 0.79 -6.88 -5.19
CA ALA A 61 1.40 -7.01 -6.52
C ALA A 61 0.65 -7.97 -7.43
N LYS A 62 0.14 -9.09 -6.91
CA LYS A 62 -0.72 -10.01 -7.67
C LYS A 62 -2.00 -9.31 -8.12
N THR A 63 -2.63 -8.54 -7.24
CA THR A 63 -3.85 -7.79 -7.55
C THR A 63 -3.60 -6.76 -8.66
N MET A 64 -2.52 -5.97 -8.54
CA MET A 64 -2.12 -4.99 -9.56
C MET A 64 -1.75 -5.66 -10.89
N TYR A 65 -1.01 -6.77 -10.84
CA TYR A 65 -0.62 -7.53 -12.03
C TYR A 65 -1.85 -8.11 -12.74
N THR A 66 -2.79 -8.69 -12.00
CA THR A 66 -4.05 -9.18 -12.57
C THR A 66 -4.77 -8.05 -13.28
N PHE A 67 -4.98 -6.90 -12.63
CA PHE A 67 -5.66 -5.75 -13.24
C PHE A 67 -5.00 -5.32 -14.57
N VAL A 68 -3.67 -5.20 -14.59
CA VAL A 68 -2.92 -4.82 -15.80
C VAL A 68 -3.03 -5.86 -16.91
N ASN A 69 -3.05 -7.16 -16.57
CA ASN A 69 -3.08 -8.25 -17.55
C ASN A 69 -4.48 -8.78 -17.89
N THR A 70 -5.54 -8.31 -17.23
CA THR A 70 -6.94 -8.64 -17.57
C THR A 70 -7.55 -7.74 -18.65
N GLN A 71 -6.74 -7.09 -19.49
CA GLN A 71 -7.24 -6.47 -20.72
C GLN A 71 -7.51 -7.57 -21.77
N SER A 72 -8.76 -8.04 -21.80
CA SER A 72 -9.35 -8.86 -22.87
C SER A 72 -10.51 -8.10 -23.51
#